data_AF-A0A444VTD7-F1
#
_entry.id   AF-A0A444VTD7-F1
#
_cell.length_a   1.000
_cell.length_b   1.000
_cell.length_c   1.000
_cell.angle_alpha   90.00
_cell.angle_beta   90.00
_cell.angle_gamma   90.00
#
_symmetry.space_group_name_H-M   'P 1'
#
loop_
_entity.id
_entity.type
_entity.pdbx_description
1 polymer ?
#
loop_
_entity_poly.entity_id
_entity_poly.type
_entity_poly.pdbx_seq_one_letter_code
_entity_poly.pdbx_strand_id
1 'polypeptide(L)'
;MEKTSEKNTATFTHLSTLSQYIIPFGNYIFPLIIWTNYKDKSEFADHHGKQALNFQLSILLYSLILALIAIPIFISVVLQNIPIETFMYNENLVIRNFNFEGHIGTLSVAITAVILFGLLKFVEFFLVIYASIKASNGELYKYPITIPFIK
;
A
#
# COMPACT_ATOMS: atom_id res chain seq x y z
N MET A 1 -7.52 -15.90 28.70
CA MET A 1 -7.77 -16.63 27.44
C MET A 1 -8.86 -15.85 26.73
N GLU A 2 -8.55 -15.25 25.58
CA GLU A 2 -9.48 -14.37 24.85
C GLU A 2 -10.77 -15.09 24.46
N LYS A 3 -11.89 -14.36 24.49
CA LYS A 3 -13.18 -14.90 24.02
C LYS A 3 -13.12 -15.14 22.52
N THR A 4 -13.82 -16.16 22.04
CA THR A 4 -13.92 -16.47 20.60
C THR A 4 -14.36 -15.27 19.77
N SER A 5 -15.26 -14.44 20.30
CA SER A 5 -15.70 -13.21 19.63
C SER A 5 -14.58 -12.20 19.41
N GLU A 6 -13.68 -12.04 20.39
CA GLU A 6 -12.56 -11.08 20.32
C GLU A 6 -11.51 -11.56 19.32
N LYS A 7 -11.22 -12.87 19.32
CA LYS A 7 -10.35 -13.51 18.32
C LYS A 7 -10.87 -13.34 16.91
N ASN A 8 -12.17 -13.57 16.71
CA ASN A 8 -12.82 -13.39 15.41
C ASN A 8 -12.76 -11.93 14.96
N THR A 9 -13.09 -10.98 15.84
CA THR A 9 -13.00 -9.55 15.54
C THR A 9 -11.58 -9.13 15.16
N ALA A 10 -10.57 -9.54 15.92
CA ALA A 10 -9.17 -9.23 15.61
C ALA A 10 -8.73 -9.85 14.26
N THR A 11 -9.11 -11.10 14.01
CA THR A 11 -8.86 -11.79 12.73
C THR A 11 -9.50 -11.05 11.56
N PHE A 12 -10.77 -10.70 11.69
CA PHE A 12 -11.48 -9.94 10.65
C PHE A 12 -10.92 -8.54 10.46
N THR A 13 -10.37 -7.91 11.50
CA THR A 13 -9.72 -6.61 11.38
C THR A 13 -8.54 -6.69 10.40
N HIS A 14 -7.65 -7.69 10.55
CA HIS A 14 -6.55 -7.91 9.60
C HIS A 14 -7.04 -8.29 8.22
N LEU A 15 -7.93 -9.29 8.10
CA LEU A 15 -8.45 -9.74 6.81
C LEU A 15 -9.19 -8.65 6.05
N SER A 16 -9.90 -7.77 6.75
CA SER A 16 -10.63 -6.65 6.13
C SER A 16 -9.69 -5.70 5.39
N THR A 17 -8.39 -5.70 5.72
CA THR A 17 -7.40 -4.90 5.00
C THR A 17 -7.17 -5.38 3.56
N LEU A 18 -7.54 -6.61 3.21
CA LEU A 18 -7.46 -7.14 1.85
C LEU A 18 -8.59 -6.61 0.94
N SER A 19 -9.58 -5.92 1.50
CA SER A 19 -10.66 -5.30 0.71
C SER A 19 -10.16 -4.24 -0.29
N GLN A 20 -8.94 -3.71 -0.13
CA GLN A 20 -8.30 -2.81 -1.11
C GLN A 20 -8.26 -3.34 -2.53
N TYR A 21 -8.24 -4.68 -2.71
CA TYR A 21 -8.20 -5.29 -4.04
C TYR A 21 -9.54 -5.22 -4.78
N ILE A 22 -10.63 -4.86 -4.09
CA ILE A 22 -11.98 -4.78 -4.65
C ILE A 22 -12.53 -3.36 -4.52
N ILE A 23 -12.29 -2.72 -3.36
CA ILE A 23 -12.84 -1.41 -3.00
C ILE A 23 -11.67 -0.45 -2.76
N PRO A 24 -11.58 0.67 -3.51
CA PRO A 24 -10.60 1.72 -3.23
C PRO A 24 -10.65 2.16 -1.77
N PHE A 25 -9.49 2.27 -1.13
CA PHE A 25 -9.33 2.62 0.30
C PHE A 25 -10.01 1.67 1.30
N GLY A 26 -10.52 0.51 0.86
CA GLY A 26 -11.15 -0.48 1.74
C GLY A 26 -10.21 -0.94 2.88
N ASN A 27 -8.91 -1.00 2.60
CA ASN A 27 -7.89 -1.38 3.60
C ASN A 27 -7.76 -0.44 4.80
N TYR A 28 -8.37 0.75 4.75
CA TYR A 28 -8.45 1.65 5.90
C TYR A 28 -9.87 1.69 6.45
N ILE A 29 -10.87 1.77 5.56
CA ILE A 29 -12.27 1.97 5.95
C ILE A 29 -12.78 0.81 6.79
N PHE A 30 -12.65 -0.43 6.31
CA PHE A 30 -13.18 -1.59 7.02
C PHE A 30 -12.49 -1.88 8.36
N PRO A 31 -11.15 -1.94 8.45
CA PRO A 31 -10.50 -2.17 9.75
C PRO A 31 -10.74 -1.00 10.72
N LEU A 32 -10.89 0.24 10.25
CA LEU A 32 -11.23 1.38 11.10
C LEU A 32 -12.63 1.24 11.70
N ILE A 33 -13.63 0.84 10.89
CA ILE A 33 -14.99 0.58 11.36
C ILE A 33 -14.99 -0.55 12.38
N ILE A 34 -14.27 -1.65 12.13
CA ILE A 34 -14.20 -2.77 13.07
C ILE A 34 -13.50 -2.33 14.37
N TRP A 35 -12.33 -1.71 14.28
CA TRP A 35 -11.57 -1.29 15.46
C TRP A 35 -12.34 -0.29 16.32
N THR A 36 -12.94 0.74 15.72
CA THR A 36 -13.69 1.77 16.48
C THR A 36 -14.90 1.22 17.24
N ASN A 37 -15.52 0.14 16.75
CA ASN A 37 -16.65 -0.50 17.43
C ASN A 37 -16.25 -1.40 18.62
N TYR A 38 -14.97 -1.81 18.70
CA TYR A 38 -14.50 -2.81 19.66
C TYR A 38 -13.32 -2.35 20.53
N LYS A 39 -12.67 -1.22 20.21
CA LYS A 39 -11.51 -0.69 20.94
C LYS A 39 -11.75 -0.49 22.44
N ASP A 40 -12.95 -0.07 22.83
CA ASP A 40 -13.30 0.20 24.23
C ASP A 40 -13.85 -1.07 24.93
N LYS A 41 -14.01 -2.17 24.19
CA LYS A 41 -14.63 -3.42 24.66
C LYS A 41 -13.62 -4.54 24.91
N SER A 42 -12.46 -4.49 24.25
CA SER A 42 -11.45 -5.55 24.30
C SER A 42 -10.06 -4.98 24.01
N GLU A 43 -9.15 -5.11 24.97
CA GLU A 43 -7.74 -4.70 24.80
C GLU A 43 -7.06 -5.50 23.67
N PHE A 44 -7.43 -6.76 23.49
CA PHE A 44 -6.94 -7.60 22.39
C PHE A 44 -7.37 -7.06 21.02
N ALA A 45 -8.65 -6.67 20.88
CA ALA A 45 -9.15 -6.06 19.66
C ALA A 45 -8.56 -4.66 19.43
N ASP A 46 -8.35 -3.87 20.49
CA ASP A 46 -7.69 -2.56 20.41
C ASP A 46 -6.25 -2.70 19.89
N HIS A 47 -5.47 -3.62 20.47
CA HIS A 47 -4.11 -3.90 20.02
C HIS A 47 -4.08 -4.27 18.54
N HIS A 48 -4.86 -5.27 18.11
CA HIS A 48 -4.84 -5.71 16.73
C HIS A 48 -5.38 -4.66 15.74
N GLY A 49 -6.38 -3.86 16.13
CA GLY A 49 -6.88 -2.77 15.30
C GLY A 49 -5.86 -1.67 15.10
N LYS A 50 -5.17 -1.24 16.17
CA LYS A 50 -4.03 -0.31 16.07
C LYS A 50 -2.92 -0.87 15.19
N GLN A 51 -2.58 -2.15 15.33
CA GLN A 51 -1.54 -2.79 14.52
C GLN A 51 -1.91 -2.85 13.04
N ALA A 52 -3.15 -3.26 12.71
CA ALA A 52 -3.63 -3.30 11.33
C ALA A 52 -3.60 -1.90 10.68
N LEU A 53 -4.15 -0.90 11.37
CA LEU A 53 -4.24 0.46 10.85
C LEU A 53 -2.86 1.12 10.73
N ASN A 54 -1.99 1.00 11.73
CA ASN A 54 -0.64 1.54 11.67
C ASN A 54 0.18 0.90 10.55
N PHE A 55 0.05 -0.42 10.36
CA PHE A 55 0.73 -1.10 9.27
C PHE A 55 0.24 -0.59 7.91
N GLN A 56 -1.07 -0.49 7.71
CA GLN A 56 -1.65 0.02 6.46
C GLN A 56 -1.23 1.47 6.19
N LEU A 57 -1.21 2.34 7.21
CA LEU A 57 -0.70 3.71 7.08
C LEU A 57 0.81 3.74 6.78
N SER A 58 1.60 2.81 7.30
CA SER A 58 3.03 2.69 6.99
C SER A 58 3.23 2.30 5.52
N ILE A 59 2.47 1.31 5.04
CA ILE A 59 2.50 0.88 3.63
C ILE A 59 2.07 2.02 2.71
N LEU A 60 1.06 2.81 3.10
CA LEU A 60 0.67 4.02 2.37
C LEU A 60 1.84 4.99 2.23
N LEU A 61 2.51 5.31 3.34
CA LEU A 61 3.64 6.22 3.35
C LEU A 61 4.78 5.72 2.44
N TYR A 62 5.16 4.45 2.55
CA TYR A 62 6.18 3.87 1.69
C TYR A 62 5.79 3.89 0.22
N SER A 63 4.51 3.63 -0.09
CA SER A 63 3.96 3.71 -1.44
C SER A 63 4.02 5.13 -1.99
N LEU A 64 3.69 6.14 -1.17
CA LEU A 64 3.75 7.55 -1.56
C LEU A 64 5.19 8.01 -1.83
N ILE A 65 6.17 7.55 -1.04
CA ILE A 65 7.58 7.84 -1.27
C ILE A 65 8.04 7.25 -2.62
N LEU A 66 7.70 5.98 -2.89
CA LEU A 66 8.01 5.35 -4.18
C LEU A 66 7.34 6.08 -5.35
N ALA A 67 6.07 6.49 -5.19
CA ALA A 67 5.35 7.25 -6.21
C ALA A 67 5.97 8.63 -6.45
N LEU A 68 6.40 9.33 -5.40
CA LEU A 68 7.05 10.64 -5.49
C LEU A 68 8.38 10.56 -6.27
N ILE A 69 9.06 9.41 -6.26
CA ILE A 69 10.26 9.16 -7.05
C ILE A 69 9.89 8.74 -8.49
N ALA A 70 8.96 7.80 -8.64
CA ALA A 70 8.62 7.20 -9.93
C ALA A 70 7.89 8.18 -10.88
N ILE A 71 6.95 8.99 -10.35
CA ILE A 71 6.11 9.87 -11.16
C ILE A 71 6.93 10.96 -11.87
N PRO A 72 7.80 11.75 -11.21
CA PRO A 72 8.61 12.77 -11.88
C PRO A 72 9.54 12.18 -12.95
N ILE A 73 10.12 11.01 -12.68
CA ILE A 73 10.98 10.31 -13.65
C ILE A 73 10.16 9.91 -14.88
N PHE A 74 8.97 9.33 -14.68
CA PHE A 74 8.08 8.97 -15.76
C PHE A 74 7.66 10.18 -16.60
N ILE A 75 7.25 11.28 -15.94
CA ILE A 75 6.89 12.54 -16.61
C ILE A 75 8.07 13.08 -17.40
N SER A 76 9.28 13.09 -16.84
CA SER A 76 10.49 13.56 -17.53
C SER A 76 10.76 12.77 -18.81
N VAL A 77 10.63 11.44 -18.76
CA VAL A 77 10.82 10.58 -19.94
C VAL A 77 9.75 10.88 -20.99
N VAL A 78 8.48 11.02 -20.59
CA VAL A 78 7.37 11.32 -21.51
C VAL A 78 7.58 12.68 -22.19
N LEU A 79 7.88 13.73 -21.42
CA LEU A 79 8.07 15.09 -21.96
C LEU A 79 9.28 15.21 -22.89
N GLN A 80 10.36 14.48 -22.64
CA GLN A 80 11.53 14.47 -23.53
C GLN A 80 11.24 13.81 -24.88
N ASN A 81 10.26 12.89 -24.94
CA ASN A 81 9.90 12.16 -26.14
C ASN A 81 8.70 12.76 -26.90
N ILE A 82 8.02 13.76 -26.33
CA ILE A 82 6.93 14.47 -26.99
C ILE A 82 7.37 15.91 -27.27
N PRO A 83 7.57 16.30 -28.54
CA PRO A 83 7.89 17.67 -28.91
C PRO A 83 6.79 18.65 -28.46
N ILE A 84 7.16 19.76 -27.82
CA ILE A 84 6.20 20.76 -27.32
C ILE A 84 5.37 21.37 -28.47
N GLU A 85 5.97 21.47 -29.65
CA GLU A 85 5.33 21.92 -30.90
C GLU A 85 4.15 21.05 -31.33
N THR A 86 4.16 19.74 -31.06
CA THR A 86 3.02 18.85 -31.38
C THR A 86 1.75 19.26 -30.61
N PHE A 87 1.90 19.72 -29.36
CA PHE A 87 0.77 20.23 -28.58
C PHE A 87 0.29 21.61 -29.04
N MET A 88 1.20 22.45 -29.55
CA MET A 88 0.88 23.83 -29.97
C MET A 88 0.20 23.88 -31.35
N TYR A 89 0.53 22.95 -32.25
CA TYR A 89 0.02 22.93 -33.62
C TYR A 89 -1.09 21.90 -33.87
N ASN A 90 -1.59 21.24 -32.82
CA ASN A 90 -2.66 20.25 -32.88
C ASN A 90 -2.41 19.15 -33.94
N GLU A 91 -1.14 18.75 -34.09
CA GLU A 91 -0.77 17.62 -34.92
C GLU A 91 -1.05 16.31 -34.18
N ASN A 92 -1.25 15.22 -34.93
CA ASN A 92 -1.40 13.90 -34.34
C ASN A 92 -0.15 13.53 -33.52
N LEU A 93 -0.34 13.09 -32.27
CA LEU A 93 0.73 12.55 -31.43
C LEU A 93 1.30 11.28 -32.07
N VAL A 94 2.40 11.40 -32.80
CA VAL A 94 3.11 10.26 -33.40
C VAL A 94 4.49 10.15 -32.76
N ILE A 95 4.67 9.17 -31.88
CA ILE A 95 5.99 8.79 -31.34
C ILE A 95 6.74 8.06 -32.45
N ARG A 96 7.60 8.78 -33.18
CA ARG A 96 8.35 8.19 -34.32
C ARG A 96 9.68 7.57 -33.91
N ASN A 97 10.41 8.20 -32.98
CA ASN A 97 11.78 7.81 -32.60
C ASN A 97 11.99 7.93 -31.08
N PHE A 98 11.66 6.87 -30.33
CA PHE A 98 12.01 6.81 -28.91
C PHE A 98 13.50 6.46 -28.77
N ASN A 99 14.31 7.36 -28.22
CA ASN A 99 15.75 7.12 -28.02
C ASN A 99 16.00 6.33 -26.73
N PHE A 100 15.96 5.00 -26.82
CA PHE A 100 16.19 4.13 -25.67
C PHE A 100 17.55 4.35 -25.02
N GLU A 101 18.61 4.52 -25.81
CA GLU A 101 19.99 4.64 -25.34
C GLU A 101 20.17 5.88 -24.43
N GLY A 102 19.55 7.00 -24.79
CA GLY A 102 19.56 8.24 -24.00
C GLY A 102 18.76 8.18 -22.70
N HIS A 103 17.87 7.19 -22.54
CA HIS A 103 16.95 7.08 -21.40
C HIS A 103 17.16 5.84 -20.53
N ILE A 104 18.17 5.00 -20.82
CA ILE A 104 18.43 3.75 -20.06
C ILE A 104 18.52 4.02 -18.56
N GLY A 105 19.26 5.07 -18.16
CA GLY A 105 19.40 5.47 -16.76
C GLY A 105 18.06 5.75 -16.08
N THR A 106 17.27 6.67 -16.61
CA THR A 106 15.96 7.04 -16.04
C THR A 106 14.96 5.90 -16.07
N LEU A 107 14.93 5.10 -17.14
CA LEU A 107 14.04 3.95 -17.26
C LEU A 107 14.38 2.87 -16.24
N SER A 108 15.68 2.62 -15.99
CA SER A 108 16.10 1.63 -14.98
C SER A 108 15.60 2.00 -13.59
N VAL A 109 15.69 3.27 -13.18
CA VAL A 109 15.18 3.74 -11.88
C VAL A 109 13.66 3.59 -11.78
N ALA A 110 12.93 3.95 -12.85
CA ALA A 110 11.48 3.77 -12.89
C ALA A 110 11.08 2.31 -12.74
N ILE A 111 11.76 1.39 -13.45
CA ILE A 111 11.54 -0.06 -13.34
C ILE A 111 11.85 -0.54 -11.93
N THR A 112 12.97 -0.12 -11.33
CA THR A 112 13.31 -0.46 -9.95
C THR A 112 12.22 -0.02 -8.97
N ALA A 113 11.69 1.20 -9.10
CA ALA A 113 10.62 1.68 -8.24
C ALA A 113 9.32 0.84 -8.36
N VAL A 114 8.95 0.43 -9.58
CA VAL A 114 7.80 -0.45 -9.82
C VAL A 114 8.02 -1.84 -9.20
N ILE A 115 9.22 -2.40 -9.34
CA ILE A 115 9.58 -3.69 -8.73
C ILE A 115 9.49 -3.60 -7.21
N LEU A 116 10.07 -2.55 -6.60
CA LEU A 116 10.01 -2.34 -5.16
C LEU A 116 8.58 -2.19 -4.65
N PHE A 117 7.72 -1.48 -5.39
CA PHE A 117 6.30 -1.35 -5.05
C PHE A 117 5.58 -2.71 -5.13
N GLY A 118 5.83 -3.49 -6.18
CA GLY A 118 5.28 -4.85 -6.32
C GLY A 118 5.71 -5.77 -5.18
N LEU A 119 7.00 -5.76 -4.81
CA LEU A 119 7.52 -6.51 -3.67
C LEU A 119 6.90 -6.07 -2.34
N LEU A 120 6.72 -4.76 -2.14
CA LEU A 120 6.07 -4.21 -0.95
C LEU A 120 4.63 -4.75 -0.82
N LYS A 121 3.84 -4.73 -1.91
CA LYS A 121 2.47 -5.25 -1.93
C LYS A 121 2.40 -6.76 -1.76
N PHE A 122 3.37 -7.48 -2.30
CA PHE A 122 3.50 -8.91 -2.09
C PHE A 122 3.75 -9.22 -0.60
N VAL A 123 4.74 -8.57 0.02
CA VAL A 123 5.05 -8.75 1.45
C VAL A 123 3.86 -8.37 2.33
N GLU A 124 3.18 -7.25 2.02
CA GLU A 124 1.97 -6.81 2.72
C GLU A 124 0.91 -7.92 2.78
N PHE A 125 0.61 -8.55 1.64
CA PHE A 125 -0.38 -9.61 1.55
C PHE A 125 -0.08 -10.76 2.51
N PHE A 126 1.14 -11.29 2.49
CA PHE A 126 1.53 -12.41 3.37
C PHE A 126 1.53 -12.02 4.85
N LEU A 127 1.98 -10.81 5.18
CA LEU A 127 1.96 -10.34 6.57
C LEU A 127 0.53 -10.18 7.09
N VAL A 128 -0.42 -9.75 6.26
CA VAL A 128 -1.85 -9.69 6.64
C VAL A 128 -2.42 -11.07 6.92
N ILE A 129 -2.12 -12.06 6.07
CA ILE A 129 -2.54 -13.44 6.30
C ILE A 129 -1.92 -13.99 7.59
N TYR A 130 -0.62 -13.78 7.80
CA TYR A 130 0.07 -14.22 9.00
C TYR A 130 -0.48 -13.58 10.28
N ALA A 131 -0.73 -12.27 10.27
CA ALA A 131 -1.36 -11.55 11.37
C ALA A 131 -2.76 -12.09 11.70
N SER A 132 -3.53 -12.42 10.66
CA SER A 132 -4.87 -13.02 10.79
C SER A 132 -4.81 -14.39 11.46
N ILE A 133 -3.85 -15.24 11.07
CA ILE A 133 -3.63 -16.56 11.70
C ILE A 133 -3.25 -16.38 13.17
N LYS A 134 -2.33 -15.47 13.49
CA LYS A 134 -1.91 -15.18 14.87
C LYS A 134 -3.07 -14.67 15.73
N ALA A 135 -3.87 -13.75 15.21
CA ALA A 135 -5.06 -13.25 15.89
C ALA A 135 -6.08 -14.37 16.16
N SER A 136 -6.28 -15.29 15.20
CA SER A 136 -7.17 -16.44 15.35
C SER A 136 -6.73 -17.40 16.45
N ASN A 137 -5.41 -17.60 16.62
CA ASN A 137 -4.86 -18.36 17.74
C ASN A 137 -5.02 -17.65 19.10
N GLY A 138 -5.34 -16.35 19.10
CA GLY A 138 -5.36 -15.51 20.30
C GLY A 138 -3.97 -14.97 20.67
N GLU A 139 -3.05 -14.93 19.72
CA GLU A 139 -1.70 -14.40 19.91
C GLU A 139 -1.64 -12.93 19.48
N LEU A 140 -1.04 -12.08 20.31
CA LEU A 140 -0.74 -10.71 19.93
C LEU A 140 0.28 -10.71 18.78
N TYR A 141 0.03 -9.87 17.78
CA TYR A 141 0.90 -9.74 16.63
C TYR A 141 1.33 -8.28 16.45
N LYS A 142 2.59 -8.06 16.08
CA LYS A 142 3.13 -6.75 15.72
C LYS A 142 3.71 -6.84 14.33
N TYR A 143 3.21 -6.01 13.42
CA TYR A 143 3.72 -5.98 12.06
C TYR A 143 5.17 -5.46 12.03
N PRO A 144 6.07 -6.08 11.24
CA PRO A 144 7.40 -5.55 11.03
C PRO A 144 7.33 -4.21 10.26
N ILE A 145 8.34 -3.37 10.44
CA ILE A 145 8.51 -2.11 9.68
C ILE A 145 7.28 -1.17 9.79
N THR A 146 6.57 -1.24 10.92
CA THR A 146 5.37 -0.43 11.19
C THR A 146 5.70 0.80 12.01
N ILE A 147 5.21 1.96 11.57
CA ILE A 147 5.28 3.23 12.26
C ILE A 147 4.00 3.40 13.11
N PRO A 148 4.11 3.65 14.43
CA PRO A 148 2.95 3.76 15.31
C PRO A 148 2.30 5.14 15.24
N PHE A 149 1.46 5.38 14.23
CA PHE A 149 0.69 6.62 14.08
C PHE A 149 -0.40 6.76 15.14
N ILE A 150 -1.06 5.65 15.46
CA ILE A 150 -2.10 5.52 16.48
C ILE A 150 -1.47 4.86 17.71
N LYS A 151 -1.60 5.52 18.87
CA LYS A 151 -1.09 5.07 20.19
C LYS A 151 -2.17 4.33 20.97
#